data_AF-A0A0F9KVK4-F1
#
_entry.id   AF-A0A0F9KVK4-F1
#
_cell.length_a   1.000
_cell.length_b   1.000
_cell.length_c   1.000
_cell.angle_alpha   90.00
_cell.angle_beta   90.00
_cell.angle_gamma   90.00
#
_symmetry.space_group_name_H-M   'P 1'
#
loop_
_entity.id
_entity.type
_entity.pdbx_description
1 polymer ?
#
loop_
_entity_poly.entity_id
_entity_poly.type
_entity_poly.pdbx_seq_one_letter_code
_entity_poly.pdbx_strand_id
1 'polypeptide(L)' 'MKMLDTTHKLFTPQDAIKAAKELHEGDPDWEYRVNHDPKGTGYSFIEIYDEDGDFVGRV' A
#
# COMPACT_ATOMS: atom_id res chain seq x y z
N MET A 1 -17.03 4.14 8.55
CA MET A 1 -16.21 4.25 7.34
C MET A 1 -14.93 4.99 7.67
N LYS A 2 -13.80 4.29 7.80
CA LYS A 2 -12.49 4.95 7.80
C LYS A 2 -12.25 5.39 6.35
N MET A 3 -12.21 6.69 6.11
CA MET A 3 -11.79 7.22 4.82
C MET A 3 -10.35 6.74 4.59
N LEU A 4 -10.12 5.96 3.55
CA LEU A 4 -8.77 5.66 3.06
C LEU A 4 -8.13 7.01 2.72
N ASP A 5 -7.17 7.43 3.54
CA ASP A 5 -6.39 8.63 3.30
C ASP A 5 -5.48 8.36 2.10
N THR A 6 -5.96 8.70 0.90
CA THR A 6 -5.24 8.53 -0.38
C THR A 6 -4.22 9.64 -0.64
N THR A 7 -3.84 10.41 0.39
CA THR A 7 -2.76 11.38 0.24
C THR A 7 -1.49 10.63 -0.09
N HIS A 8 -0.86 10.94 -1.23
CA HIS A 8 0.44 10.39 -1.63
C HIS A 8 1.43 10.49 -0.47
N LYS A 9 1.56 9.41 0.30
CA LYS A 9 2.43 9.35 1.46
C LYS A 9 3.70 8.67 1.00
N LEU A 10 4.75 9.45 1.10
CA LEU A 10 6.08 9.06 0.73
C LEU A 10 6.63 8.18 1.84
N PHE A 11 6.31 6.88 1.79
CA PHE A 11 6.69 5.95 2.84
C PHE A 11 8.19 5.63 2.76
N THR A 12 8.82 5.51 3.92
CA THR A 12 10.05 4.72 4.02
C THR A 12 9.72 3.24 3.77
N PRO A 13 10.69 2.40 3.37
CA PRO A 13 10.43 0.98 3.18
C PRO A 13 9.79 0.28 4.39
N GLN A 14 10.24 0.63 5.60
CA GLN A 14 9.68 0.07 6.82
C GLN A 14 8.24 0.53 7.07
N ASP A 15 7.95 1.81 6.81
CA ASP A 15 6.58 2.34 6.97
C ASP A 15 5.62 1.75 5.95
N ALA A 16 6.07 1.54 4.71
CA ALA A 16 5.25 0.93 3.66
C ALA A 16 4.86 -0.51 4.00
N ILE A 17 5.79 -1.30 4.53
CA ILE A 17 5.52 -2.67 5.01
C ILE A 17 4.50 -2.64 6.16
N LYS A 18 4.66 -1.71 7.11
CA LYS A 18 3.75 -1.57 8.24
C LYS A 18 2.35 -1.16 7.78
N ALA A 19 2.25 -0.17 6.89
CA ALA A 19 0.98 0.32 6.37
C ALA A 19 0.27 -0.74 5.53
N ALA A 20 0.97 -1.49 4.67
CA ALA A 20 0.36 -2.59 3.92
C ALA A 20 -0.19 -3.68 4.84
N LYS A 21 0.52 -3.98 5.95
CA LYS A 21 0.03 -4.92 6.96
C LYS A 21 -1.24 -4.40 7.65
N GLU A 22 -1.26 -3.14 8.06
CA GLU A 22 -2.44 -2.53 8.69
C GLU A 22 -3.64 -2.48 7.75
N LEU A 23 -3.42 -2.23 6.45
CA LEU A 23 -4.45 -2.26 5.42
C LEU A 23 -5.01 -3.67 5.21
N HIS A 24 -4.13 -4.66 5.10
CA HIS A 24 -4.54 -6.06 4.94
C HIS A 24 -5.26 -6.61 6.19
N GLU A 25 -4.87 -6.19 7.40
CA GLU A 25 -5.62 -6.53 8.62
C GLU A 25 -7.01 -5.87 8.67
N GLY A 26 -7.20 -4.73 8.00
CA GLY A 26 -8.49 -4.07 7.87
C GLY A 26 -9.40 -4.71 6.82
N ASP A 27 -8.81 -5.13 5.69
CA ASP A 27 -9.50 -5.68 4.52
C ASP A 27 -8.72 -6.91 3.98
N PRO A 28 -8.88 -8.09 4.61
CA PRO A 28 -8.06 -9.27 4.30
C PRO A 28 -8.36 -9.90 2.93
N ASP A 29 -9.52 -9.58 2.36
CA ASP A 29 -9.92 -10.05 1.02
C ASP A 29 -9.20 -9.28 -0.10
N TRP A 30 -8.51 -8.17 0.23
CA TRP A 30 -7.78 -7.33 -0.72
C TRP A 30 -6.27 -7.55 -0.62
N GLU A 31 -5.57 -7.38 -1.73
CA GLU A 31 -4.12 -7.57 -1.80
C GLU A 31 -3.38 -6.22 -1.84
N TYR A 32 -2.43 -6.05 -0.93
CA TYR A 32 -1.65 -4.82 -0.75
C TYR A 32 -0.18 -5.11 -1.01
N ARG A 33 0.32 -4.75 -2.20
CA ARG A 33 1.71 -5.01 -2.62
C ARG A 33 2.59 -3.80 -2.36
N VAL A 34 3.60 -3.97 -1.54
CA VAL A 34 4.59 -2.91 -1.28
C VAL A 34 5.62 -2.89 -2.40
N ASN A 35 5.72 -1.76 -3.09
CA ASN A 35 6.72 -1.53 -4.13
C ASN A 35 7.77 -0.53 -3.61
N HIS A 36 8.98 -1.02 -3.39
CA HIS A 36 10.10 -0.21 -2.93
C HIS A 36 10.90 0.32 -4.11
N ASP A 37 11.29 1.60 -4.05
CA ASP A 37 12.24 2.14 -5.02
C ASP A 37 13.58 1.38 -4.91
N PRO A 38 14.03 0.69 -5.97
CA PRO A 38 15.23 -0.14 -5.94
C PRO A 38 16.52 0.66 -5.77
N LYS A 39 16.49 1.98 -5.96
CA LYS A 39 17.64 2.88 -5.77
C LYS A 39 17.76 3.35 -4.32
N GLY A 40 16.77 3.10 -3.47
CA GLY A 40 16.75 3.55 -2.07
C GLY A 40 16.69 5.07 -1.91
N THR A 41 16.58 5.81 -3.01
CA THR A 41 16.51 7.28 -3.08
C THR A 41 15.08 7.79 -3.16
N GLY A 42 14.12 6.89 -3.41
CA GLY A 42 12.74 7.22 -3.75
C GLY A 42 11.73 6.48 -2.90
N TYR A 43 10.56 7.07 -2.88
CA TYR A 43 9.45 6.79 -2.00
C TYR A 43 8.85 5.41 -2.27
N SER A 44 8.62 4.63 -1.21
CA SER A 44 7.88 3.38 -1.33
C SER A 44 6.40 3.68 -1.45
N PHE A 45 5.69 2.94 -2.29
CA PHE A 45 4.24 3.04 -2.45
C PHE A 45 3.61 1.65 -2.33
N ILE A 46 2.33 1.61 -2.03
CA ILE A 46 1.57 0.36 -1.88
C ILE A 46 0.56 0.31 -3.02
N GLU A 47 0.65 -0.73 -3.84
CA GLU A 47 -0.35 -1.04 -4.85
C GLU A 47 -1.49 -1.83 -4.20
N ILE A 48 -2.72 -1.48 -4.52
CA ILE A 48 -3.94 -2.06 -3.98
C ILE A 48 -4.63 -2.83 -5.11
N TYR A 49 -4.91 -4.09 -4.87
CA TYR A 49 -5.66 -4.97 -5.75
C TYR A 49 -6.91 -5.46 -5.01
N ASP A 50 -8.02 -5.59 -5.72
CA ASP A 50 -9.27 -6.10 -5.16
C ASP A 50 -9.25 -7.63 -5.00
N GLU A 51 -10.37 -8.17 -4.55
CA GLU A 51 -10.57 -9.61 -4.30
C GLU A 51 -10.41 -10.49 -5.55
N ASP A 52 -10.61 -9.91 -6.73
CA ASP A 52 -10.45 -10.59 -8.02
C ASP A 52 -9.01 -10.48 -8.55
N GLY A 53 -8.16 -9.69 -7.88
CA GLY A 53 -6.77 -9.41 -8.25
C GLY A 53 -6.63 -8.27 -9.25
N ASP A 54 -7.68 -7.47 -9.46
CA ASP A 54 -7.66 -6.31 -10.34
C ASP A 54 -7.06 -5.09 -9.63
N PHE A 55 -6.22 -4.34 -10.35
CA PHE A 55 -5.55 -3.16 -9.79
C PHE A 55 -6.54 -2.01 -9.57
N VAL A 56 -6.68 -1.59 -8.31
CA VAL A 56 -7.58 -0.50 -7.90
C VAL A 56 -6.84 0.83 -7.85
N GLY A 57 -5.60 0.84 -7.35
CA GLY A 57 -4.85 2.09 -7.17
C GLY A 57 -3.56 1.94 -6.37
N ARG A 58 -2.93 3.06 -6.04
CA ARG A 58 -1.74 3.09 -5.19
C ARG A 58 -1.79 4.19 -4.14
N VAL A 59 -1.16 3.96 -2.99
CA VAL A 59 -1.02 4.92 -1.87
C VAL A 59 0.42 5.13 -1.46
#